data_AF-A0A0R2L651-F1
#
_entry.id   AF-A0A0R2L651-F1
#
_cell.length_a   1.000
_cell.length_b   1.000
_cell.length_c   1.000
_cell.angle_alpha   90.00
_cell.angle_beta   90.00
_cell.angle_gamma   90.00
#
_symmetry.space_group_name_H-M   'P 1'
#
loop_
_entity.id
_entity.type
_entity.pdbx_description
1 polymer ?
#
loop_
_entity_poly.entity_id
_entity_poly.type
_entity_poly.pdbx_seq_one_letter_code
_entity_poly.pdbx_strand_id
1 'polypeptide(L)'
;MKNVGAVLVTYNRLALLKESVAAILSQTHPVNELIIVNNNSTDGTADFLESLQASQNNITIVSTTENIGGAGGFSLGMNSAIQNRTNDFLWVMDDDTIPKADALEKLINPFADQIVGDGFTCSNVRWTDGGAAVMNIPYIVGQWNNLADKGLVAVKAASFVSLLVPIKTVKKLGLPIKEFFVWGDDYEFTVRISEKYDCYCVTDSIVIHKMTANHGVDIVSDSEGRIPRYYYSYRNSIYTESHHGGFHGLFTQLLRDVYAIYKVIRHSPNKRMKRINIILKGMFAGFVFRPHITFPDQKGNS
;
A
#
# COMPACT_ATOMS: atom_id res chain seq x y z
N MET A 1 -2.26 -24.46 -9.99
CA MET A 1 -2.79 -23.11 -9.75
C MET A 1 -2.10 -22.53 -8.52
N LYS A 2 -1.82 -21.22 -8.52
CA LYS A 2 -1.24 -20.52 -7.37
C LYS A 2 -2.36 -19.98 -6.49
N ASN A 3 -2.27 -20.20 -5.18
CA ASN A 3 -3.30 -19.76 -4.26
C ASN A 3 -3.06 -18.32 -3.79
N VAL A 4 -4.11 -17.50 -3.74
CA VAL A 4 -4.02 -16.08 -3.39
C VAL A 4 -4.98 -15.72 -2.28
N GLY A 5 -4.44 -15.13 -1.21
CA GLY A 5 -5.23 -14.41 -0.20
C GLY A 5 -5.28 -12.92 -0.55
N ALA A 6 -6.45 -12.40 -0.85
CA ALA A 6 -6.64 -10.96 -1.03
C ALA A 6 -6.79 -10.27 0.32
N VAL A 7 -6.14 -9.13 0.50
CA VAL A 7 -6.20 -8.31 1.72
C VAL A 7 -6.76 -6.94 1.35
N LEU A 8 -7.91 -6.61 1.93
CA LEU A 8 -8.64 -5.37 1.70
C LEU A 8 -8.77 -4.59 3.01
N VAL A 9 -8.30 -3.35 3.05
CA VAL A 9 -8.44 -2.48 4.24
C VAL A 9 -9.53 -1.43 3.98
N THR A 10 -10.41 -1.23 4.97
CA THR A 10 -11.52 -0.27 4.86
C THR A 10 -11.64 0.63 6.09
N TYR A 11 -12.01 1.89 5.87
CA TYR A 11 -12.37 2.83 6.93
C TYR A 11 -13.39 3.87 6.44
N ASN A 12 -14.65 3.72 6.86
CA ASN A 12 -15.75 4.65 6.59
C ASN A 12 -16.00 4.92 5.08
N ARG A 13 -15.98 3.88 4.24
CA ARG A 13 -16.29 3.97 2.80
C ARG A 13 -17.13 2.80 2.28
N LEU A 14 -18.21 2.48 2.99
CA LEU A 14 -19.07 1.32 2.69
C LEU A 14 -19.44 1.16 1.19
N ALA A 15 -19.77 2.25 0.50
CA ALA A 15 -20.16 2.18 -0.91
C ALA A 15 -19.02 1.68 -1.82
N LEU A 16 -17.80 2.18 -1.60
CA LEU A 16 -16.61 1.76 -2.37
C LEU A 16 -16.18 0.35 -1.98
N LEU A 17 -16.22 0.03 -0.68
CA LEU A 17 -15.95 -1.31 -0.17
C LEU A 17 -16.82 -2.37 -0.88
N LYS A 18 -18.13 -2.13 -1.02
CA LYS A 18 -19.04 -3.05 -1.73
C LYS A 18 -18.61 -3.30 -3.17
N GLU A 19 -18.21 -2.24 -3.87
CA GLU A 19 -17.76 -2.33 -5.26
C GLU A 19 -16.42 -3.09 -5.36
N SER A 20 -15.47 -2.78 -4.49
CA SER A 20 -14.16 -3.45 -4.45
C SER A 20 -14.31 -4.94 -4.13
N VAL A 21 -15.12 -5.31 -3.13
CA VAL A 21 -15.43 -6.71 -2.82
C VAL A 21 -16.03 -7.43 -4.02
N ALA A 22 -17.01 -6.83 -4.69
CA ALA A 22 -17.62 -7.45 -5.87
C ALA A 22 -16.61 -7.64 -7.02
N ALA A 23 -15.71 -6.67 -7.23
CA ALA A 23 -14.67 -6.74 -8.25
C ALA A 23 -13.60 -7.81 -7.93
N ILE A 24 -13.24 -7.98 -6.65
CA ILE A 24 -12.31 -9.03 -6.22
C ILE A 24 -12.92 -10.43 -6.36
N LEU A 25 -14.19 -10.60 -5.97
CA LEU A 25 -14.87 -11.90 -6.05
C LEU A 25 -15.20 -12.35 -7.49
N SER A 26 -15.16 -11.43 -8.46
CA SER A 26 -15.43 -11.70 -9.88
C SER A 26 -14.19 -11.79 -10.77
N GLN A 27 -13.00 -11.90 -10.17
CA GLN A 27 -11.75 -12.08 -10.93
C GLN A 27 -11.75 -13.39 -11.74
N THR A 28 -11.15 -13.35 -12.94
CA THR A 28 -10.98 -14.55 -13.80
C THR A 28 -10.09 -15.59 -13.15
N HIS A 29 -9.05 -15.16 -12.44
CA HIS A 29 -8.35 -15.99 -11.47
C HIS A 29 -8.98 -15.78 -10.08
N PRO A 30 -9.69 -16.77 -9.51
CA PRO A 30 -10.37 -16.59 -8.23
C PRO A 30 -9.39 -16.47 -7.07
N VAL A 31 -9.73 -15.63 -6.08
CA VAL A 31 -9.03 -15.60 -4.79
C VAL A 31 -9.45 -16.79 -3.93
N ASN A 32 -8.50 -17.37 -3.21
CA ASN A 32 -8.77 -18.47 -2.28
C ASN A 32 -9.41 -17.97 -0.99
N GLU A 33 -9.03 -16.77 -0.57
CA GLU A 33 -9.54 -16.12 0.61
C GLU A 33 -9.55 -14.60 0.38
N LEU A 34 -10.59 -13.92 0.88
CA LEU A 34 -10.63 -12.47 0.98
C LEU A 34 -10.67 -12.06 2.44
N ILE A 35 -9.59 -11.43 2.90
CA ILE A 35 -9.42 -10.89 4.24
C ILE A 35 -9.80 -9.42 4.19
N ILE A 36 -10.84 -9.04 4.92
CA ILE A 36 -11.30 -7.65 4.99
C ILE A 36 -11.01 -7.10 6.39
N VAL A 37 -10.18 -6.07 6.47
CA VAL A 37 -9.85 -5.38 7.71
C VAL A 37 -10.77 -4.18 7.87
N ASN A 38 -11.75 -4.28 8.77
CA ASN A 38 -12.58 -3.16 9.17
C ASN A 38 -11.85 -2.34 10.25
N ASN A 39 -11.28 -1.21 9.85
CA ASN A 39 -10.43 -0.39 10.71
C ASN A 39 -11.23 0.54 11.64
N ASN A 40 -12.22 -0.01 12.34
CA ASN A 40 -13.16 0.70 13.22
C ASN A 40 -14.10 1.68 12.48
N SER A 41 -14.75 1.21 11.40
CA SER A 41 -15.74 2.00 10.66
C SER A 41 -17.07 2.15 11.42
N THR A 42 -17.76 3.27 11.21
CA THR A 42 -19.02 3.66 11.89
C THR A 42 -20.16 3.97 10.90
N ASP A 43 -20.04 3.55 9.64
CA ASP A 43 -20.92 3.91 8.51
C ASP A 43 -21.81 2.75 8.03
N GLY A 44 -22.08 1.77 8.90
CA GLY A 44 -22.81 0.54 8.55
C GLY A 44 -21.94 -0.55 7.90
N THR A 45 -20.62 -0.35 7.86
CA THR A 45 -19.67 -1.36 7.36
C THR A 45 -19.73 -2.66 8.14
N ALA A 46 -19.87 -2.62 9.47
CA ALA A 46 -19.94 -3.84 10.29
C ALA A 46 -21.11 -4.75 9.86
N ASP A 47 -22.33 -4.20 9.81
CA ASP A 47 -23.54 -4.93 9.39
C ASP A 47 -23.40 -5.54 7.99
N PHE A 48 -22.80 -4.80 7.05
CA PHE A 48 -22.53 -5.31 5.71
C PHE A 48 -21.56 -6.50 5.75
N LEU A 49 -20.45 -6.39 6.49
CA LEU A 49 -19.45 -7.44 6.58
C LEU A 49 -19.98 -8.70 7.27
N GLU A 50 -20.84 -8.55 8.29
CA GLU A 50 -21.54 -9.68 8.91
C GLU A 50 -22.43 -10.42 7.91
N SER A 51 -23.22 -9.68 7.11
CA SER A 51 -24.06 -10.27 6.07
C SER A 51 -23.25 -10.97 4.97
N LEU A 52 -22.09 -10.41 4.64
CA LEU A 52 -21.19 -10.94 3.63
C LEU A 52 -20.54 -12.24 4.11
N GLN A 53 -20.03 -12.27 5.34
CA GLN A 53 -19.42 -13.47 5.94
C GLN A 53 -20.45 -14.60 6.13
N ALA A 54 -21.72 -14.28 6.39
CA ALA A 54 -22.79 -15.28 6.48
C ALA A 54 -23.14 -15.94 5.13
N SER A 55 -22.80 -15.29 3.99
CA SER A 55 -23.14 -15.77 2.65
C SER A 55 -21.95 -16.32 1.85
N GLN A 56 -20.72 -16.13 2.33
CA GLN A 56 -19.48 -16.51 1.64
C GLN A 56 -18.52 -17.22 2.57
N ASN A 57 -18.10 -18.43 2.21
CA ASN A 57 -17.24 -19.28 3.06
C ASN A 57 -15.75 -18.92 2.98
N ASN A 58 -15.34 -18.12 2.00
CA ASN A 58 -13.94 -17.75 1.74
C ASN A 58 -13.63 -16.30 2.18
N ILE A 59 -14.42 -15.72 3.07
CA ILE A 59 -14.24 -14.35 3.55
C ILE A 59 -13.93 -14.36 5.05
N THR A 60 -12.84 -13.69 5.42
CA THR A 60 -12.40 -13.52 6.80
C THR A 60 -12.47 -12.04 7.16
N ILE A 61 -13.26 -11.71 8.17
CA ILE A 61 -13.38 -10.32 8.66
C ILE A 61 -12.49 -10.13 9.88
N VAL A 62 -11.69 -9.07 9.87
CA VAL A 62 -10.84 -8.66 10.99
C VAL A 62 -11.20 -7.22 11.39
N SER A 63 -11.83 -7.07 12.55
CA SER A 63 -12.27 -5.75 13.04
C SER A 63 -11.32 -5.23 14.13
N THR A 64 -10.94 -3.97 14.04
CA THR A 64 -10.16 -3.27 15.08
C THR A 64 -11.08 -2.48 16.01
N THR A 65 -10.65 -2.27 17.26
CA THR A 65 -11.38 -1.47 18.26
C THR A 65 -11.14 0.04 18.13
N GLU A 66 -10.12 0.42 17.35
CA GLU A 66 -9.76 1.81 17.05
C GLU A 66 -9.15 1.88 15.63
N ASN A 67 -9.07 3.09 15.07
CA ASN A 67 -8.40 3.28 13.79
C ASN A 67 -6.88 3.24 13.97
N ILE A 68 -6.25 2.16 13.50
CA ILE A 68 -4.80 1.92 13.62
C ILE A 68 -4.01 2.41 12.38
N GLY A 69 -4.64 3.23 11.54
CA GLY A 69 -4.08 3.72 10.29
C GLY A 69 -4.05 2.65 9.18
N GLY A 70 -3.68 3.07 7.97
CA GLY A 70 -3.54 2.17 6.82
C GLY A 70 -2.44 1.14 7.03
N ALA A 71 -1.27 1.58 7.53
CA ALA A 71 -0.13 0.71 7.78
C ALA A 71 -0.46 -0.41 8.78
N GLY A 72 -1.19 -0.07 9.86
CA GLY A 72 -1.67 -1.05 10.83
C GLY A 72 -2.70 -2.00 10.24
N GLY A 73 -3.65 -1.48 9.45
CA GLY A 73 -4.65 -2.29 8.77
C GLY A 73 -4.02 -3.30 7.81
N PHE A 74 -3.08 -2.87 6.96
CA PHE A 74 -2.38 -3.76 6.04
C PHE A 74 -1.52 -4.78 6.78
N SER A 75 -0.76 -4.36 7.79
CA SER A 75 0.03 -5.30 8.61
C SER A 75 -0.85 -6.37 9.26
N LEU A 76 -2.01 -5.99 9.80
CA LEU A 76 -2.96 -6.91 10.43
C LEU A 76 -3.58 -7.87 9.40
N GLY A 77 -4.07 -7.34 8.28
CA GLY A 77 -4.69 -8.14 7.23
C GLY A 77 -3.73 -9.12 6.58
N MET A 78 -2.51 -8.68 6.28
CA MET A 78 -1.45 -9.55 5.75
C MET A 78 -1.05 -10.62 6.75
N ASN A 79 -0.94 -10.31 8.05
CA ASN A 79 -0.65 -11.33 9.05
C ASN A 79 -1.76 -12.40 9.09
N SER A 80 -3.03 -11.98 9.11
CA SER A 80 -4.19 -12.88 9.11
C SER A 80 -4.21 -13.79 7.88
N ALA A 81 -4.00 -13.23 6.68
CA ALA A 81 -3.97 -13.99 5.43
C ALA A 81 -2.84 -15.04 5.37
N ILE A 82 -1.71 -14.76 6.04
CA ILE A 82 -0.57 -15.69 6.13
C ILE A 82 -0.84 -16.87 7.08
N GLN A 83 -1.73 -16.70 8.06
CA GLN A 83 -2.12 -17.79 8.95
C GLN A 83 -2.86 -18.90 8.18
N ASN A 84 -3.54 -18.55 7.08
CA ASN A 84 -4.06 -19.53 6.14
C ASN A 84 -2.92 -20.13 5.30
N ARG A 85 -2.47 -21.31 5.71
CA ARG A 85 -1.32 -22.03 5.12
C ARG A 85 -1.53 -22.51 3.68
N THR A 86 -2.72 -22.31 3.12
CA THR A 86 -3.02 -22.67 1.72
C THR A 86 -2.62 -21.57 0.73
N ASN A 87 -2.50 -20.32 1.17
CA ASN A 87 -2.15 -19.20 0.29
C ASN A 87 -0.65 -19.22 -0.06
N ASP A 88 -0.33 -18.95 -1.33
CA ASP A 88 1.04 -18.75 -1.83
C ASP A 88 1.40 -17.25 -1.90
N PHE A 89 0.42 -16.41 -2.21
CA PHE A 89 0.57 -14.97 -2.42
C PHE A 89 -0.43 -14.16 -1.61
N LEU A 90 -0.08 -12.90 -1.36
CA LEU A 90 -0.98 -11.87 -0.87
C LEU A 90 -1.25 -10.86 -1.98
N TRP A 91 -2.51 -10.55 -2.23
CA TRP A 91 -2.93 -9.48 -3.13
C TRP A 91 -3.56 -8.34 -2.33
N VAL A 92 -2.87 -7.21 -2.22
CA VAL A 92 -3.15 -6.17 -1.23
C VAL A 92 -3.74 -4.93 -1.89
N MET A 93 -4.88 -4.44 -1.38
CA MET A 93 -5.51 -3.19 -1.82
C MET A 93 -6.37 -2.46 -0.76
N ASP A 94 -6.70 -1.20 -1.02
CA ASP A 94 -7.67 -0.39 -0.26
C ASP A 94 -9.09 -0.53 -0.83
N ASP A 95 -10.10 -0.15 -0.03
CA ASP A 95 -11.53 -0.18 -0.34
C ASP A 95 -11.98 0.61 -1.58
N ASP A 96 -11.19 1.57 -2.06
CA ASP A 96 -11.42 2.37 -3.26
C ASP A 96 -10.65 1.88 -4.50
N THR A 97 -10.04 0.68 -4.41
CA THR A 97 -9.40 0.01 -5.53
C THR A 97 -10.37 -0.95 -6.21
N ILE A 98 -10.71 -0.67 -7.46
CA ILE A 98 -11.63 -1.48 -8.27
C ILE A 98 -10.82 -2.21 -9.36
N PRO A 99 -10.42 -3.47 -9.15
CA PRO A 99 -9.69 -4.23 -10.15
C PRO A 99 -10.56 -4.55 -11.37
N LYS A 100 -9.97 -4.52 -12.58
CA LYS A 100 -10.62 -5.11 -13.75
C LYS A 100 -10.68 -6.63 -13.60
N ALA A 101 -11.58 -7.29 -14.34
CA ALA A 101 -11.87 -8.72 -14.18
C ALA A 101 -10.63 -9.63 -14.32
N ASP A 102 -9.63 -9.24 -15.10
CA ASP A 102 -8.41 -10.02 -15.37
C ASP A 102 -7.16 -9.51 -14.64
N ALA A 103 -7.31 -8.56 -13.70
CA ALA A 103 -6.18 -7.93 -13.04
C ALA A 103 -5.34 -8.93 -12.25
N LEU A 104 -5.98 -9.79 -11.44
CA LEU A 104 -5.25 -10.77 -10.65
C LEU A 104 -4.56 -11.83 -11.51
N GLU A 105 -5.25 -12.35 -12.53
CA GLU A 105 -4.68 -13.31 -13.48
C GLU A 105 -3.39 -12.77 -14.10
N LYS A 106 -3.42 -11.51 -14.57
CA LYS A 106 -2.25 -10.85 -15.15
C LYS A 106 -1.11 -10.64 -14.15
N LEU A 107 -1.40 -10.34 -12.88
CA LEU A 107 -0.36 -10.22 -11.84
C LEU A 107 0.32 -11.56 -11.52
N ILE A 108 -0.42 -12.66 -11.64
CA ILE A 108 0.07 -14.02 -11.34
C ILE A 108 0.91 -14.59 -12.48
N ASN A 109 0.57 -14.30 -13.74
CA ASN A 109 1.23 -14.88 -14.92
C ASN A 109 2.77 -14.81 -14.87
N PRO A 110 3.42 -13.67 -14.51
CA PRO A 110 4.87 -13.60 -14.41
C PRO A 110 5.48 -14.56 -13.37
N PHE A 111 4.74 -14.94 -12.33
CA PHE A 111 5.18 -15.96 -11.38
C PHE A 111 4.99 -17.38 -11.92
N ALA A 112 3.91 -17.63 -12.66
CA ALA A 112 3.66 -18.91 -13.30
C ALA A 112 4.72 -19.22 -14.38
N ASP A 113 5.12 -18.19 -15.12
CA ASP A 113 6.15 -18.23 -16.16
C ASP A 113 7.58 -18.22 -15.58
N GLN A 114 7.72 -18.22 -14.25
CA GLN A 114 9.01 -18.17 -13.53
C GLN A 114 9.87 -16.94 -13.87
N ILE A 115 9.24 -15.86 -14.34
CA ILE A 115 9.89 -14.58 -14.61
C ILE A 115 10.17 -13.84 -13.29
N VAL A 116 9.19 -13.86 -12.38
CA VAL A 116 9.30 -13.23 -11.05
C VAL A 116 9.51 -14.32 -10.00
N GLY A 117 10.61 -14.21 -9.26
CA GLY A 117 10.97 -15.13 -8.18
C GLY A 117 10.29 -14.77 -6.87
N ASP A 118 11.07 -14.23 -5.93
CA ASP A 118 10.62 -13.79 -4.61
C ASP A 118 10.21 -12.30 -4.57
N GLY A 119 10.27 -11.59 -5.70
CA GLY A 119 9.85 -10.18 -5.80
C GLY A 119 8.33 -10.02 -5.83
N PHE A 120 7.87 -8.77 -5.95
CA PHE A 120 6.45 -8.45 -6.09
C PHE A 120 6.08 -8.08 -7.53
N THR A 121 4.80 -8.16 -7.85
CA THR A 121 4.19 -7.51 -9.01
C THR A 121 3.18 -6.45 -8.57
N CYS A 122 3.06 -5.34 -9.31
CA CYS A 122 2.03 -4.33 -9.07
C CYS A 122 1.24 -4.01 -10.34
N SER A 123 0.01 -3.54 -10.16
CA SER A 123 -0.85 -3.16 -11.27
C SER A 123 -0.56 -1.77 -11.81
N ASN A 124 -0.96 -1.54 -13.05
CA ASN A 124 -1.09 -0.24 -13.67
C ASN A 124 -2.33 0.49 -13.13
N VAL A 125 -2.11 1.37 -12.14
CA VAL A 125 -3.19 2.07 -11.44
C VAL A 125 -3.70 3.25 -12.27
N ARG A 126 -4.99 3.21 -12.59
CA ARG A 126 -5.67 4.24 -13.38
C ARG A 126 -6.65 5.04 -12.54
N TRP A 127 -6.85 6.28 -12.95
CA TRP A 127 -7.91 7.13 -12.45
C TRP A 127 -9.24 6.82 -13.14
N THR A 128 -10.34 7.35 -12.62
CA THR A 128 -11.69 7.13 -13.16
C THR A 128 -11.91 7.65 -14.57
N ASP A 129 -11.05 8.56 -15.06
CA ASP A 129 -11.04 9.05 -16.45
C ASP A 129 -10.14 8.22 -17.40
N GLY A 130 -9.51 7.15 -16.90
CA GLY A 130 -8.56 6.31 -17.63
C GLY A 130 -7.12 6.83 -17.65
N GLY A 131 -6.86 8.03 -17.14
CA GLY A 131 -5.53 8.58 -16.93
C GLY A 131 -4.76 7.86 -15.82
N ALA A 132 -3.52 8.28 -15.57
CA ALA A 132 -2.74 7.73 -14.46
C ALA A 132 -3.31 8.21 -13.11
N ALA A 133 -3.43 7.32 -12.13
CA ALA A 133 -3.60 7.73 -10.75
C ALA A 133 -2.26 8.28 -10.24
N VAL A 134 -2.13 9.60 -10.16
CA VAL A 134 -0.84 10.30 -10.00
C VAL A 134 -0.09 9.89 -8.74
N MET A 135 -0.81 9.59 -7.65
CA MET A 135 -0.21 9.14 -6.38
C MET A 135 0.28 7.69 -6.38
N ASN A 136 -0.10 6.90 -7.39
CA ASN A 136 0.13 5.45 -7.43
C ASN A 136 0.98 5.01 -8.62
N ILE A 137 1.63 5.95 -9.30
CA ILE A 137 2.62 5.63 -10.33
C ILE A 137 3.82 4.96 -9.63
N PRO A 138 4.18 3.72 -10.01
CA PRO A 138 5.29 3.04 -9.37
C PRO A 138 6.63 3.70 -9.70
N TYR A 139 7.59 3.57 -8.79
CA TYR A 139 8.95 4.07 -8.98
C TYR A 139 9.73 3.08 -9.84
N ILE A 140 9.98 3.40 -11.10
CA ILE A 140 10.72 2.53 -12.01
C ILE A 140 12.20 2.43 -11.62
N VAL A 141 12.82 1.30 -11.96
CA VAL A 141 14.28 1.23 -12.03
C VAL A 141 14.74 2.18 -13.15
N GLY A 142 15.82 2.93 -12.93
CA GLY A 142 16.24 4.02 -13.84
C GLY A 142 16.69 3.62 -15.24
N GLN A 143 16.50 2.35 -15.62
CA GLN A 143 16.79 1.81 -16.94
C GLN A 143 15.67 0.85 -17.34
N TRP A 144 15.33 0.81 -18.62
CA TRP A 144 14.40 -0.18 -19.16
C TRP A 144 15.01 -1.58 -19.10
N ASN A 145 14.27 -2.53 -18.53
CA ASN A 145 14.63 -3.93 -18.56
C ASN A 145 14.18 -4.58 -19.88
N ASN A 146 14.75 -5.73 -20.23
CA ASN A 146 14.47 -6.50 -21.45
C ASN A 146 13.04 -7.09 -21.54
N LEU A 147 12.21 -6.96 -20.49
CA LEU A 147 10.82 -7.41 -20.47
C LEU A 147 9.82 -6.27 -20.63
N ALA A 148 10.30 -5.04 -20.79
CA ALA A 148 9.50 -3.85 -20.99
C ALA A 148 8.50 -3.98 -22.15
N ASP A 149 8.97 -4.48 -23.30
CA ASP A 149 8.16 -4.69 -24.50
C ASP A 149 7.10 -5.79 -24.32
N LYS A 150 7.23 -6.59 -23.26
CA LYS A 150 6.25 -7.62 -22.85
C LYS A 150 5.33 -7.10 -21.74
N GLY A 151 5.34 -5.80 -21.46
CA GLY A 151 4.50 -5.19 -20.43
C GLY A 151 4.98 -5.41 -19.00
N LEU A 152 6.24 -5.81 -18.80
CA LEU A 152 6.85 -5.97 -17.47
C LEU A 152 7.95 -4.94 -17.24
N VAL A 153 7.61 -3.87 -16.53
CA VAL A 153 8.54 -2.77 -16.24
C VAL A 153 9.15 -2.95 -14.86
N ALA A 154 10.46 -3.01 -14.77
CA ALA A 154 11.16 -3.16 -13.48
C ALA A 154 10.91 -1.94 -12.57
N VAL A 155 10.58 -2.20 -11.30
CA VAL A 155 10.24 -1.16 -10.30
C VAL A 155 11.00 -1.35 -9.00
N LYS A 156 11.31 -0.22 -8.36
CA LYS A 156 11.88 -0.11 -7.01
C LYS A 156 10.80 -0.03 -5.92
N ALA A 157 9.66 0.58 -6.22
CA ALA A 157 8.60 0.75 -5.25
C ALA A 157 7.23 0.87 -5.92
N ALA A 158 6.19 0.46 -5.20
CA ALA A 158 4.81 0.55 -5.63
C ALA A 158 3.90 0.79 -4.42
N SER A 159 2.72 1.37 -4.66
CA SER A 159 1.72 1.53 -3.61
C SER A 159 0.99 0.22 -3.30
N PHE A 160 0.32 0.14 -2.14
CA PHE A 160 -0.62 -0.93 -1.83
C PHE A 160 -1.94 -0.84 -2.62
N VAL A 161 -1.96 -0.26 -3.82
CA VAL A 161 -3.15 -0.21 -4.69
C VAL A 161 -2.99 -1.30 -5.73
N SER A 162 -3.31 -2.55 -5.34
CA SER A 162 -3.10 -3.78 -6.11
C SER A 162 -1.63 -4.19 -6.25
N LEU A 163 -1.08 -4.68 -5.13
CA LEU A 163 0.25 -5.28 -5.01
C LEU A 163 0.13 -6.79 -4.77
N LEU A 164 0.76 -7.63 -5.59
CA LEU A 164 0.85 -9.08 -5.39
C LEU A 164 2.26 -9.46 -4.92
N VAL A 165 2.35 -10.09 -3.74
CA VAL A 165 3.63 -10.44 -3.11
C VAL A 165 3.63 -11.89 -2.62
N PRO A 166 4.72 -12.67 -2.82
CA PRO A 166 4.82 -14.02 -2.27
C PRO A 166 4.81 -14.02 -0.74
N ILE A 167 4.04 -14.92 -0.12
CA ILE A 167 3.99 -15.06 1.34
C ILE A 167 5.37 -15.42 1.91
N LYS A 168 6.15 -16.24 1.20
CA LYS A 168 7.54 -16.56 1.59
C LYS A 168 8.41 -15.31 1.74
N THR A 169 8.20 -14.30 0.90
CA THR A 169 8.92 -13.04 0.93
C THR A 169 8.52 -12.23 2.16
N VAL A 170 7.21 -12.14 2.45
CA VAL A 170 6.72 -11.46 3.66
C VAL A 170 7.19 -12.16 4.93
N LYS A 171 7.20 -13.49 4.98
CA LYS A 171 7.76 -14.26 6.11
C LYS A 171 9.25 -14.02 6.32
N LYS A 172 10.01 -13.79 5.25
CA LYS A 172 11.46 -13.58 5.30
C LYS A 172 11.84 -12.14 5.60
N LEU A 173 11.08 -11.18 5.09
CA LEU A 173 11.42 -9.76 5.16
C LEU A 173 10.62 -9.00 6.22
N GLY A 174 9.49 -9.54 6.66
CA GLY A 174 8.59 -8.96 7.66
C GLY A 174 7.38 -8.26 7.05
N LEU A 175 6.43 -7.90 7.90
CA LEU A 175 5.21 -7.16 7.55
C LEU A 175 5.51 -5.67 7.28
N PRO A 176 4.53 -4.92 6.74
CA PRO A 176 4.59 -3.46 6.73
C PRO A 176 4.75 -2.89 8.15
N ILE A 177 5.47 -1.79 8.28
CA ILE A 177 5.73 -1.16 9.58
C ILE A 177 4.44 -0.47 10.06
N LYS A 178 3.67 -1.13 10.94
CA LYS A 178 2.39 -0.61 11.47
C LYS A 178 2.51 0.77 12.12
N GLU A 179 3.65 1.06 12.75
CA GLU A 179 3.90 2.33 13.44
C GLU A 179 3.96 3.52 12.48
N PHE A 180 4.08 3.30 11.16
CA PHE A 180 3.99 4.37 10.15
C PHE A 180 2.62 5.05 10.17
N PHE A 181 1.57 4.32 10.60
CA PHE A 181 0.17 4.74 10.66
C PHE A 181 -0.42 5.10 9.29
N VAL A 182 0.11 6.11 8.60
CA VAL A 182 -0.30 6.53 7.26
C VAL A 182 0.89 7.07 6.47
N TRP A 183 0.91 6.78 5.16
CA TRP A 183 1.88 7.25 4.17
C TRP A 183 3.31 6.71 4.34
N GLY A 184 3.84 6.14 3.26
CA GLY A 184 5.22 5.65 3.16
C GLY A 184 5.39 4.19 3.60
N ASP A 185 4.35 3.57 4.14
CA ASP A 185 4.34 2.17 4.57
C ASP A 185 4.43 1.21 3.38
N ASP A 186 3.73 1.52 2.30
CA ASP A 186 3.82 0.83 1.03
C ASP A 186 5.19 1.01 0.35
N TYR A 187 5.70 2.23 0.34
CA TYR A 187 7.01 2.57 -0.22
C TYR A 187 8.14 1.86 0.53
N GLU A 188 8.19 1.95 1.86
CA GLU A 188 9.20 1.22 2.66
C GLU A 188 9.11 -0.28 2.43
N PHE A 189 7.91 -0.85 2.50
CA PHE A 189 7.72 -2.29 2.35
C PHE A 189 8.18 -2.78 0.97
N THR A 190 7.84 -2.05 -0.09
CA THR A 190 8.22 -2.44 -1.46
C THR A 190 9.69 -2.18 -1.76
N VAL A 191 10.28 -1.08 -1.28
CA VAL A 191 11.72 -0.84 -1.40
C VAL A 191 12.51 -1.96 -0.73
N ARG A 192 12.15 -2.33 0.50
CA ARG A 192 12.79 -3.42 1.26
C ARG A 192 12.76 -4.78 0.52
N ILE A 193 11.73 -5.03 -0.29
CA ILE A 193 11.66 -6.22 -1.15
C ILE A 193 12.54 -6.03 -2.39
N SER A 194 12.42 -4.90 -3.09
CA SER A 194 13.11 -4.64 -4.36
C SER A 194 14.64 -4.56 -4.23
N GLU A 195 15.16 -4.23 -3.04
CA GLU A 195 16.60 -4.28 -2.75
C GLU A 195 17.18 -5.70 -2.79
N LYS A 196 16.32 -6.72 -2.72
CA LYS A 196 16.72 -8.14 -2.67
C LYS A 196 16.26 -8.94 -3.88
N TYR A 197 15.21 -8.49 -4.55
CA TYR A 197 14.51 -9.27 -5.56
C TYR A 197 13.99 -8.39 -6.70
N ASP A 198 13.98 -8.93 -7.92
CA ASP A 198 13.42 -8.24 -9.08
C ASP A 198 11.90 -8.11 -8.95
N CYS A 199 11.40 -6.89 -9.09
CA CYS A 199 9.98 -6.54 -8.94
C CYS A 199 9.49 -5.80 -10.17
N TYR A 200 8.22 -6.00 -10.55
CA TYR A 200 7.70 -5.52 -11.83
C TYR A 200 6.32 -4.89 -11.74
N CYS A 201 6.12 -3.79 -12.45
CA CYS A 201 4.79 -3.34 -12.83
C CYS A 201 4.32 -4.13 -14.05
N VAL A 202 3.15 -4.76 -13.94
CA VAL A 202 2.48 -5.48 -15.03
C VAL A 202 1.52 -4.51 -15.71
N THR A 203 1.92 -3.97 -16.86
CA THR A 203 1.21 -2.84 -17.51
C THR A 203 -0.21 -3.17 -17.92
N ASP A 204 -0.48 -4.44 -18.18
CA ASP A 204 -1.78 -4.94 -18.62
C ASP A 204 -2.72 -5.25 -17.44
N SER A 205 -2.19 -5.44 -16.23
CA SER A 205 -3.02 -5.55 -15.03
C SER A 205 -3.51 -4.16 -14.67
N ILE A 206 -4.81 -3.91 -14.81
CA ILE A 206 -5.39 -2.58 -14.63
C ILE A 206 -6.34 -2.59 -13.44
N VAL A 207 -6.15 -1.61 -12.55
CA VAL A 207 -7.09 -1.31 -11.47
C VAL A 207 -7.48 0.17 -11.51
N ILE A 208 -8.71 0.49 -11.12
CA ILE A 208 -9.18 1.88 -11.01
C ILE A 208 -9.13 2.29 -9.53
N HIS A 209 -8.42 3.38 -9.23
CA HIS A 209 -8.36 3.93 -7.88
C HIS A 209 -9.34 5.10 -7.77
N LYS A 210 -10.48 4.91 -7.10
CA LYS A 210 -11.58 5.87 -6.98
C LYS A 210 -11.41 6.85 -5.82
N MET A 211 -10.25 7.51 -5.78
CA MET A 211 -10.02 8.54 -4.76
C MET A 211 -10.97 9.73 -4.96
N THR A 212 -10.99 10.67 -4.00
CA THR A 212 -11.75 11.91 -4.16
C THR A 212 -11.11 12.88 -5.18
N ALA A 213 -9.79 12.86 -5.32
CA ALA A 213 -9.07 13.74 -6.23
C ALA A 213 -7.75 13.10 -6.73
N ASN A 214 -7.38 13.41 -7.97
CA ASN A 214 -6.18 12.89 -8.62
C ASN A 214 -5.05 13.94 -8.68
N HIS A 215 -4.50 14.29 -7.52
CA HIS A 215 -3.30 15.11 -7.41
C HIS A 215 -2.40 14.56 -6.32
N GLY A 216 -1.10 14.83 -6.43
CA GLY A 216 -0.13 14.48 -5.38
C GLY A 216 -0.43 15.16 -4.04
N VAL A 217 0.03 14.57 -2.95
CA VAL A 217 0.04 15.23 -1.64
C VAL A 217 0.92 16.48 -1.67
N ASP A 218 0.36 17.64 -1.35
CA ASP A 218 1.10 18.89 -1.22
C ASP A 218 0.70 19.65 0.05
N ILE A 219 1.62 19.69 1.03
CA ILE A 219 1.42 20.41 2.29
C ILE A 219 1.12 21.90 2.08
N VAL A 220 1.39 22.48 0.90
CA VAL A 220 1.12 23.89 0.62
C VAL A 220 -0.38 24.17 0.41
N SER A 221 -1.04 23.33 -0.38
CA SER A 221 -2.41 23.57 -0.86
C SER A 221 -3.47 22.65 -0.22
N ASP A 222 -3.06 21.58 0.47
CA ASP A 222 -3.98 20.60 1.03
C ASP A 222 -4.86 21.17 2.16
N SER A 223 -6.02 20.54 2.38
CA SER A 223 -7.05 21.00 3.29
C SER A 223 -6.58 20.98 4.76
N GLU A 224 -7.16 21.87 5.59
CA GLU A 224 -6.72 22.01 6.98
C GLU A 224 -6.84 20.70 7.78
N GLY A 225 -7.89 19.91 7.52
CA GLY A 225 -8.10 18.61 8.17
C GLY A 225 -7.04 17.56 7.83
N ARG A 226 -6.34 17.69 6.69
CA ARG A 226 -5.27 16.77 6.27
C ARG A 226 -3.89 17.15 6.77
N ILE A 227 -3.67 18.41 7.17
CA ILE A 227 -2.36 18.89 7.63
C ILE A 227 -1.74 17.98 8.73
N PRO A 228 -2.48 17.51 9.75
CA PRO A 228 -1.90 16.63 10.78
C PRO A 228 -1.25 15.35 10.23
N ARG A 229 -1.75 14.81 9.10
CA ARG A 229 -1.18 13.60 8.48
C ARG A 229 0.24 13.81 7.97
N TYR A 230 0.61 15.05 7.62
CA TYR A 230 1.95 15.34 7.11
C TYR A 230 3.03 15.14 8.17
N TYR A 231 2.70 15.16 9.47
CA TYR A 231 3.63 14.72 10.50
C TYR A 231 4.21 13.33 10.18
N TYR A 232 3.34 12.39 9.79
CA TYR A 232 3.73 11.04 9.41
C TYR A 232 4.52 11.03 8.09
N SER A 233 4.10 11.81 7.08
CA SER A 233 4.85 11.92 5.82
C SER A 233 6.32 12.28 6.07
N TYR A 234 6.61 13.37 6.79
CA TYR A 234 7.99 13.79 7.04
C TYR A 234 8.74 12.82 7.96
N ARG A 235 8.09 12.32 9.02
CA ARG A 235 8.71 11.34 9.93
C ARG A 235 9.11 10.05 9.21
N ASN A 236 8.18 9.51 8.44
CA ASN A 236 8.33 8.23 7.75
C ASN A 236 9.34 8.36 6.60
N SER A 237 9.31 9.46 5.82
CA SER A 237 10.30 9.70 4.77
C SER A 237 11.73 9.80 5.29
N ILE A 238 11.97 10.48 6.42
CA ILE A 238 13.32 10.50 7.02
C ILE A 238 13.77 9.10 7.40
N TYR A 239 12.90 8.31 8.05
CA TYR A 239 13.22 6.93 8.40
C TYR A 239 13.56 6.11 7.16
N THR A 240 12.70 6.12 6.13
CA THR A 240 12.91 5.27 4.95
C THR A 240 14.18 5.66 4.20
N GLU A 241 14.40 6.96 3.97
CA GLU A 241 15.57 7.45 3.24
C GLU A 241 16.88 7.24 4.03
N SER A 242 16.86 7.27 5.36
CA SER A 242 18.04 6.97 6.17
C SER A 242 18.43 5.49 6.14
N HIS A 243 17.47 4.59 6.00
CA HIS A 243 17.71 3.13 6.02
C HIS A 243 18.01 2.57 4.63
N HIS A 244 17.32 3.05 3.59
CA HIS A 244 17.42 2.51 2.22
C HIS A 244 18.25 3.39 1.29
N GLY A 245 18.19 4.72 1.45
CA GLY A 245 18.95 5.68 0.65
C GLY A 245 20.33 6.02 1.22
N GLY A 246 20.63 5.58 2.44
CA GLY A 246 21.86 5.90 3.16
C GLY A 246 22.07 7.41 3.35
N PHE A 247 23.33 7.85 3.38
CA PHE A 247 23.66 9.27 3.54
C PHE A 247 23.09 10.15 2.41
N HIS A 248 23.14 9.68 1.17
CA HIS A 248 22.67 10.45 0.02
C HIS A 248 21.15 10.61 0.00
N GLY A 249 20.41 9.53 0.31
CA GLY A 249 18.95 9.58 0.45
C GLY A 249 18.53 10.53 1.56
N LEU A 250 19.11 10.39 2.75
CA LEU A 250 18.84 11.29 3.88
C LEU A 250 19.15 12.76 3.53
N PHE A 251 20.30 13.04 2.93
CA PHE A 251 20.65 14.40 2.52
C PHE A 251 19.65 14.98 1.52
N THR A 252 19.26 14.18 0.52
CA THR A 252 18.25 14.57 -0.48
C THR A 252 16.89 14.85 0.17
N GLN A 253 16.48 14.02 1.13
CA GLN A 253 15.24 14.22 1.86
C GLN A 253 15.26 15.52 2.68
N LEU A 254 16.36 15.82 3.36
CA LEU A 254 16.50 17.08 4.11
C LEU A 254 16.41 18.31 3.19
N LEU A 255 16.99 18.25 1.98
CA LEU A 255 16.83 19.32 0.99
C LEU A 255 15.36 19.47 0.54
N ARG A 256 14.64 18.36 0.33
CA ARG A 256 13.21 18.38 0.01
C ARG A 256 12.38 19.00 1.13
N ASP A 257 12.68 18.69 2.38
CA ASP A 257 11.98 19.23 3.55
C ASP A 257 12.23 20.74 3.70
N VAL A 258 13.47 21.20 3.53
CA VAL A 258 13.82 22.62 3.50
C VAL A 258 13.09 23.33 2.36
N TYR A 259 13.06 22.74 1.17
CA TYR A 259 12.31 23.29 0.04
C TYR A 259 10.80 23.33 0.31
N ALA A 260 10.23 22.33 0.98
CA ALA A 260 8.83 22.34 1.38
C ALA A 260 8.52 23.49 2.35
N ILE A 261 9.39 23.75 3.34
CA ILE A 261 9.28 24.91 4.24
C ILE A 261 9.29 26.22 3.43
N TYR A 262 10.24 26.36 2.51
CA TYR A 262 10.30 27.51 1.60
C TYR A 262 9.00 27.68 0.80
N LYS A 263 8.47 26.61 0.19
CA LYS A 263 7.19 26.66 -0.54
C LYS A 263 6.04 27.10 0.36
N VAL A 264 5.96 26.61 1.60
CA VAL A 264 4.92 27.01 2.55
C VAL A 264 5.01 28.50 2.87
N ILE A 265 6.22 29.03 3.12
CA ILE A 265 6.43 30.46 3.39
C ILE A 265 5.93 31.32 2.22
N ARG A 266 6.25 30.91 0.98
CA ARG A 266 6.00 31.72 -0.22
C ARG A 266 4.59 31.57 -0.79
N HIS A 267 4.03 30.37 -0.76
CA HIS A 267 2.85 30.03 -1.55
C HIS A 267 1.66 29.52 -0.73
N SER A 268 1.84 29.17 0.55
CA SER A 268 0.70 28.68 1.34
C SER A 268 -0.31 29.81 1.56
N PRO A 269 -1.60 29.60 1.24
CA PRO A 269 -2.62 30.64 1.34
C PRO A 269 -2.99 30.96 2.80
N ASN A 270 -2.82 29.99 3.71
CA ASN A 270 -3.20 30.11 5.12
C ASN A 270 -2.32 29.22 6.01
N LYS A 271 -2.46 29.38 7.33
CA LYS A 271 -1.92 28.47 8.37
C LYS A 271 -0.41 28.14 8.22
N ARG A 272 0.40 29.08 7.69
CA ARG A 272 1.84 28.89 7.42
C ARG A 272 2.60 28.33 8.62
N MET A 273 2.45 28.95 9.78
CA MET A 273 3.12 28.51 11.01
C MET A 273 2.72 27.09 11.42
N LYS A 274 1.44 26.72 11.27
CA LYS A 274 0.96 25.36 11.57
C LYS A 274 1.58 24.33 10.62
N ARG A 275 1.61 24.64 9.31
CA ARG A 275 2.23 23.78 8.29
C ARG A 275 3.74 23.61 8.54
N ILE A 276 4.48 24.70 8.75
CA ILE A 276 5.93 24.65 9.05
C ILE A 276 6.20 23.87 10.33
N ASN A 277 5.43 24.10 11.39
CA ASN A 277 5.59 23.39 12.66
C ASN A 277 5.39 21.88 12.48
N ILE A 278 4.41 21.46 11.67
CA ILE A 278 4.18 20.04 11.36
C ILE A 278 5.34 19.42 10.58
N ILE A 279 5.94 20.16 9.63
CA ILE A 279 7.16 19.71 8.93
C ILE A 279 8.27 19.47 9.95
N LEU A 280 8.61 20.49 10.75
CA LEU A 280 9.72 20.41 11.72
C LEU A 280 9.50 19.31 12.77
N LYS A 281 8.27 19.14 13.26
CA LYS A 281 7.92 18.05 14.19
C LYS A 281 8.08 16.68 13.56
N GLY A 282 7.60 16.51 12.33
CA GLY A 282 7.76 15.26 11.57
C GLY A 282 9.23 14.95 11.33
N MET A 283 10.02 15.95 10.91
CA MET A 283 11.45 15.82 10.71
C MET A 283 12.17 15.35 11.98
N PHE A 284 11.98 16.06 13.10
CA PHE A 284 12.60 15.71 14.38
C PHE A 284 12.20 14.30 14.82
N ALA A 285 10.91 13.98 14.71
CA ALA A 285 10.42 12.65 15.04
C ALA A 285 11.08 11.57 14.18
N GLY A 286 11.31 11.82 12.88
CA GLY A 286 11.94 10.87 11.97
C GLY A 286 13.33 10.44 12.42
N PHE A 287 14.14 11.38 12.93
CA PHE A 287 15.48 11.08 13.43
C PHE A 287 15.50 10.16 14.66
N VAL A 288 14.48 10.21 15.50
CA VAL A 288 14.37 9.38 16.71
C VAL A 288 13.43 8.19 16.54
N PHE A 289 12.72 8.09 15.42
CA PHE A 289 11.79 7.02 15.13
C PHE A 289 12.53 5.71 14.88
N ARG A 290 12.26 4.70 15.71
CA ARG A 290 12.88 3.36 15.67
C ARG A 290 11.79 2.29 15.72
N PRO A 291 10.95 2.18 14.68
CA PRO A 291 9.93 1.16 14.63
C PRO A 291 10.55 -0.23 14.55
N HIS A 292 9.78 -1.26 14.92
CA HIS A 292 10.18 -2.65 14.79
C HIS A 292 9.41 -3.28 13.64
N ILE A 293 10.14 -3.85 12.67
CA ILE A 293 9.54 -4.72 11.66
C ILE A 293 9.06 -6.00 12.35
N THR A 294 7.75 -6.21 12.39
CA THR A 294 7.16 -7.45 12.88
C THR A 294 7.18 -8.51 11.80
N PHE A 295 7.26 -9.77 12.22
CA PHE A 295 7.19 -10.91 11.33
C PHE A 295 5.86 -11.64 11.56
N PRO A 296 5.27 -12.26 10.53
CA PRO A 296 4.05 -13.02 10.71
C PRO A 296 4.23 -14.09 11.78
N ASP A 297 3.25 -14.23 12.68
CA ASP A 297 3.34 -15.18 13.78
C ASP A 297 3.55 -16.59 13.22
N GLN A 298 4.69 -17.20 13.52
CA GLN A 298 4.82 -18.66 13.43
C GLN A 298 4.07 -19.22 14.62
N LYS A 299 2.74 -19.38 14.54
CA LYS A 299 2.08 -20.30 15.47
C LYS A 299 2.72 -21.67 15.26
N GLY A 300 3.59 -22.01 16.21
CA GLY A 300 4.42 -23.20 16.21
C GLY A 300 3.56 -24.45 16.13
N ASN A 301 4.17 -25.50 15.56
CA ASN A 301 3.76 -26.86 15.84
C ASN A 301 3.82 -27.06 17.36
N SER A 302 2.66 -27.09 18.00
CA SER A 302 2.45 -27.67 19.32
C SER A 302 1.35 -28.69 19.17
#